data_AF-A0A6V7TYK5-F1
#
_entry.id   AF-A0A6V7TYK5-F1
#
_cell.length_a   1.000
_cell.length_b   1.000
_cell.length_c   1.000
_cell.angle_alpha   90.00
_cell.angle_beta   90.00
_cell.angle_gamma   90.00
#
_symmetry.space_group_name_H-M   'P 1'
#
loop_
_entity.id
_entity.type
_entity.pdbx_description
1 polymer ?
#
loop_
_entity_poly.entity_id
_entity_poly.type
_entity_poly.pdbx_seq_one_letter_code
_entity_poly.pdbx_strand_id
1 'polypeptide(L)' 'MTYSGIIYILGSAANAPILFINSTDYREAYSKEFYLIKTLYKKIFNNSVAPIDNVVPRVNNQQENQIVPSSI' A
#
# COMPACT_ATOMS: atom_id res chain seq x y z
N MET A 1 3.91 27.99 8.24
CA MET A 1 2.49 27.76 8.56
C MET A 1 2.24 28.20 9.99
N THR A 2 1.24 29.06 10.22
CA THR A 2 0.83 29.46 11.57
C THR A 2 -0.21 28.48 12.12
N TYR A 3 -0.34 28.39 13.45
CA TYR A 3 -1.35 27.56 14.11
C TYR A 3 -2.77 27.83 13.57
N SER A 4 -3.10 29.10 13.32
CA SER A 4 -4.37 29.49 12.72
C SER A 4 -4.60 28.90 11.33
N GLY A 5 -3.56 28.80 10.50
CA GLY A 5 -3.63 28.17 9.18
C GLY A 5 -3.88 26.67 9.26
N ILE A 6 -3.27 25.99 10.23
CA ILE A 6 -3.47 24.54 10.44
C ILE A 6 -4.93 24.27 10.84
N ILE A 7 -5.49 25.05 11.77
CA ILE A 7 -6.88 24.92 12.21
C ILE A 7 -7.86 25.21 11.06
N TYR A 8 -7.59 26.23 10.26
CA TYR A 8 -8.41 26.56 9.09
C TYR A 8 -8.45 25.42 8.06
N ILE A 9 -7.30 24.81 7.78
CA ILE A 9 -7.19 23.68 6.85
C ILE A 9 -7.96 22.46 7.38
N LEU A 10 -7.80 22.13 8.66
CA LEU A 10 -8.51 21.01 9.28
C LEU A 10 -10.03 21.23 9.27
N GLY A 11 -10.49 22.41 9.66
CA GLY A 11 -11.92 22.76 9.63
C GLY A 11 -12.50 22.68 8.22
N SER A 12 -11.75 23.15 7.21
CA SER A 12 -12.18 23.08 5.81
C SER A 12 -12.28 21.64 5.29
N ALA A 13 -11.39 20.75 5.73
CA ALA A 13 -11.36 19.34 5.30
C ALA A 13 -12.33 18.44 6.08
N ALA A 14 -12.74 18.82 7.29
CA ALA A 14 -13.54 18.00 8.21
C ALA A 14 -14.93 17.63 7.67
N ASN A 15 -15.48 18.41 6.73
CA ASN A 15 -16.79 18.15 6.13
C ASN A 15 -16.77 16.92 5.20
N ALA A 16 -15.65 16.63 4.55
CA ALA A 16 -15.56 15.54 3.57
C ALA A 16 -15.78 14.14 4.18
N PRO A 17 -15.17 13.79 5.34
CA PRO A 17 -15.48 12.53 6.03
C PRO A 17 -16.95 12.39 6.42
N ILE A 18 -17.58 13.47 6.90
CA ILE A 18 -18.99 13.46 7.33
C ILE A 18 -19.90 13.16 6.14
N LEU A 19 -19.65 13.81 5.00
CA LEU A 19 -20.39 13.55 3.75
C LEU A 19 -20.18 12.12 3.25
N PHE A 20 -18.94 11.61 3.32
CA PHE A 20 -18.61 10.25 2.89
C PHE A 20 -19.33 9.16 3.72
N ILE A 21 -19.52 9.40 5.02
CA ILE A 21 -20.21 8.44 5.91
C ILE A 21 -21.73 8.51 5.72
N ASN A 22 -22.29 9.72 5.62
CA ASN A 22 -23.74 9.93 5.73
C ASN A 22 -24.47 10.03 4.38
N SER A 23 -23.76 10.14 3.25
CA SER A 23 -24.36 10.21 1.92
C SER A 23 -23.83 9.11 1.02
N THR A 24 -24.73 8.25 0.55
CA THR A 24 -24.40 7.18 -0.40
C THR A 24 -23.92 7.73 -1.74
N ASP A 25 -24.60 8.76 -2.27
CA ASP A 25 -24.24 9.40 -3.54
C ASP A 25 -22.83 10.03 -3.47
N TYR A 26 -22.54 10.75 -2.37
CA TYR A 26 -21.22 11.33 -2.17
C TYR A 26 -20.14 10.26 -2.06
N ARG A 27 -20.42 9.17 -1.35
CA ARG A 27 -19.50 8.04 -1.19
C ARG A 27 -19.18 7.37 -2.53
N GLU A 28 -20.17 7.17 -3.38
CA GLU A 28 -20.00 6.59 -4.70
C GLU A 28 -19.20 7.51 -5.63
N ALA A 29 -19.55 8.80 -5.69
CA ALA A 29 -18.82 9.79 -6.45
C ALA A 29 -17.35 9.88 -6.01
N TYR A 30 -17.11 9.97 -4.70
CA TYR A 30 -15.76 9.99 -4.13
C TYR A 30 -14.96 8.74 -4.52
N SER A 31 -15.57 7.56 -4.44
CA SER A 31 -14.88 6.29 -4.73
C SER A 31 -14.48 6.20 -6.21
N LYS A 32 -15.34 6.68 -7.11
CA LYS A 32 -15.06 6.75 -8.55
C LYS A 32 -13.88 7.68 -8.85
N GLU A 33 -13.90 8.89 -8.32
CA GLU A 33 -12.81 9.87 -8.51
C GLU A 33 -11.50 9.39 -7.88
N PHE A 34 -11.58 8.82 -6.66
CA PHE A 34 -10.42 8.27 -5.97
C PHE A 34 -9.78 7.12 -6.77
N TYR A 35 -10.58 6.28 -7.43
CA TYR A 35 -10.07 5.23 -8.31
C TYR A 35 -9.30 5.79 -9.51
N LEU A 36 -9.79 6.86 -10.14
CA LEU A 36 -9.10 7.52 -11.25
C LEU A 36 -7.75 8.09 -10.80
N ILE A 37 -7.73 8.80 -9.68
CA ILE A 37 -6.51 9.34 -9.07
C ILE A 37 -5.54 8.18 -8.75
N LYS A 38 -6.01 7.15 -8.05
CA LYS A 38 -5.20 5.98 -7.70
C LYS A 38 -4.59 5.31 -8.92
N THR A 39 -5.34 5.19 -10.01
CA THR A 39 -4.87 4.57 -11.25
C THR A 39 -3.83 5.43 -11.94
N LEU A 40 -4.03 6.75 -11.98
CA LEU A 40 -3.03 7.70 -12.49
C LEU A 40 -1.72 7.62 -11.70
N TYR A 41 -1.80 7.64 -10.37
CA TYR A 41 -0.62 7.51 -9.50
C TYR A 41 0.04 6.14 -9.69
N LYS A 42 -0.73 5.04 -9.70
CA LYS A 42 -0.18 3.70 -9.97
C LYS A 42 0.56 3.66 -11.31
N LYS A 43 0.05 4.30 -12.37
CA LYS A 43 0.75 4.38 -13.66
C LYS A 43 2.08 5.13 -13.57
N ILE A 44 2.15 6.20 -12.78
CA ILE A 44 3.38 6.98 -12.60
C ILE A 44 4.42 6.17 -11.81
N PHE A 45 4.01 5.53 -10.71
CA PHE A 45 4.94 4.89 -9.78
C PHE A 45 5.25 3.42 -10.07
N ASN A 46 4.38 2.67 -10.76
CA ASN A 46 4.66 1.27 -11.13
C ASN A 46 5.61 1.11 -12.33
N ASN A 47 5.90 2.17 -13.08
CA ASN A 47 6.92 2.11 -14.15
C ASN A 47 8.36 2.15 -13.62
N SER A 48 8.58 2.29 -12.31
CA SER A 48 9.92 2.33 -11.70
C SER A 48 10.44 0.99 -11.16
N VAL A 49 9.64 -0.08 -11.20
CA VAL A 49 10.11 -1.43 -10.82
C VAL A 49 10.33 -2.21 -12.10
N ALA A 50 11.56 -2.18 -12.61
CA ALA A 50 11.98 -3.13 -13.64
C ALA A 50 11.71 -4.55 -13.11
N PRO A 51 11.07 -5.44 -13.89
CA PRO A 51 10.97 -6.83 -13.51
C PRO A 51 12.38 -7.39 -13.35
N ILE A 52 12.70 -7.88 -12.16
CA ILE A 52 13.93 -8.65 -11.93
C ILE A 52 13.65 -10.03 -12.53
N ASP A 53 13.91 -10.19 -13.83
CA ASP A 53 13.82 -11.49 -14.46
C ASP A 53 14.82 -12.45 -13.78
N ASN A 54 14.26 -13.50 -13.17
CA ASN A 54 14.91 -14.77 -12.84
C ASN A 54 15.84 -14.85 -11.60
N VAL A 55 15.32 -14.60 -10.40
CA VAL A 55 15.87 -15.30 -9.21
C VAL A 55 15.07 -16.58 -8.99
N VAL A 56 15.46 -17.64 -9.70
CA VAL A 56 15.03 -19.00 -9.37
C VAL A 56 15.50 -19.30 -7.94
N PRO A 57 14.63 -19.68 -6.98
CA PRO A 57 15.07 -20.12 -5.68
C PRO A 57 15.88 -21.42 -5.88
N ARG A 58 17.22 -21.32 -5.79
CA ARG A 58 18.06 -22.52 -5.71
C ARG A 58 17.82 -23.14 -4.33
N VAL A 59 16.85 -24.05 -4.26
CA VAL A 59 16.64 -24.89 -3.07
C VAL A 59 17.88 -25.78 -2.93
N ASN A 60 18.79 -25.39 -2.04
CA ASN A 60 19.98 -26.16 -1.72
C ASN A 60 19.61 -27.33 -0.79
N ASN A 61 19.06 -28.41 -1.35
CA ASN A 61 18.75 -29.66 -0.63
C ASN A 61 20.03 -30.50 -0.38
N GLN A 62 21.05 -29.93 0.26
CA GLN A 62 22.25 -30.68 0.63
C GLN A 62 22.80 -30.24 1.99
N GLN A 63 22.03 -30.41 3.05
CA GLN A 63 22.57 -30.54 4.41
C GLN A 63 21.69 -31.52 5.21
N GLU A 64 21.70 -32.80 4.81
CA GLU A 64 21.36 -33.88 5.74
C GLU A 64 22.59 -34.09 6.64
N ASN A 65 22.59 -33.42 7.80
CA ASN A 65 23.52 -33.72 8.88
C ASN A 65 23.29 -35.17 9.34
N GLN A 66 24.11 -36.11 8.85
CA GLN A 66 24.29 -37.39 9.54
C GLN A 66 25.02 -37.14 10.84
N ILE A 67 24.28 -37.07 11.94
CA ILE A 67 24.82 -37.26 13.29
C ILE A 67 24.44 -38.69 13.68
N VAL A 68 25.36 -39.63 13.44
CA VAL A 68 25.23 -41.00 13.99
C VAL A 68 25.67 -40.93 15.46
N PRO A 69 24.83 -41.35 16.42
CA PRO A 69 25.26 -41.40 17.81
C PRO A 69 26.24 -42.56 18.01
N SER A 70 27.44 -42.25 18.51
CA SER A 70 28.41 -43.22 19.01
C SER A 70 27.91 -43.83 20.31
N SER A 71 27.59 -45.13 20.29
CA SER A 71 27.33 -45.94 21.49
C SER A 71 28.63 -46.21 22.24
N ILE A 72 28.67 -45.87 23.53
CA ILE A 72 29.60 -46.44 24.52
C ILE A 72 28.89 -47.62 25.18
#